data_AF-A0A519E552-F1
#
_entry.id   AF-A0A519E552-F1
#
_cell.length_a   1.000
_cell.length_b   1.000
_cell.length_c   1.000
_cell.angle_alpha   90.00
_cell.angle_beta   90.00
_cell.angle_gamma   90.00
#
_symmetry.space_group_name_H-M   'P 1'
#
loop_
_entity.id
_entity.type
_entity.pdbx_description
1 polymer ?
#
loop_
_entity_poly.entity_id
_entity_poly.type
_entity_poly.pdbx_seq_one_letter_code
_entity_poly.pdbx_strand_id
1 'polypeptide(L)'
;MQTANKKGTCVGLLFQRLRWCNHCTKFRPTLVRISKSRIDVYANDHHPPHFHIRANDGSKAAVAIRDLKVIAGEVPRAALSEALAWAEPRRPLLLKTWKELNS
;
A
#
# COMPACT_ATOMS: atom_id res chain seq x y z
N MET A 1 -9.14 -46.64 11.83
CA MET A 1 -8.87 -45.76 10.68
C MET A 1 -7.88 -44.70 11.14
N GLN A 2 -6.83 -44.46 10.35
CA GLN A 2 -5.44 -44.23 10.79
C GLN A 2 -5.18 -43.04 11.74
N THR A 3 -4.31 -43.31 12.72
CA THR A 3 -3.62 -42.39 13.63
C THR A 3 -2.43 -41.71 12.95
N ALA A 4 -2.07 -40.47 13.33
CA ALA A 4 -0.66 -40.02 13.33
C ALA A 4 -0.42 -38.75 14.17
N ASN A 5 0.11 -38.97 15.37
CA ASN A 5 1.02 -38.06 16.09
C ASN A 5 2.39 -38.09 15.39
N LYS A 6 3.01 -36.94 15.08
CA LYS A 6 4.48 -36.82 15.06
C LYS A 6 4.94 -35.43 15.49
N LYS A 7 5.56 -35.37 16.67
CA LYS A 7 6.49 -34.34 17.10
C LYS A 7 7.66 -34.29 16.11
N GLY A 8 7.96 -33.11 15.55
CA GLY A 8 9.11 -32.87 14.69
C GLY A 8 10.21 -32.14 15.46
N THR A 9 11.19 -32.90 15.93
CA THR A 9 12.46 -32.43 16.51
C THR A 9 13.28 -31.63 15.49
N CYS A 10 13.81 -30.48 15.91
CA CYS A 10 14.83 -29.76 15.15
C CYS A 10 16.19 -30.41 15.40
N VAL A 11 16.64 -31.26 14.48
CA VAL A 11 18.05 -31.66 14.38
C VAL A 11 18.64 -30.90 13.19
N GLY A 12 19.67 -30.11 13.46
CA GLY A 12 20.33 -29.30 12.45
C GLY A 12 21.05 -30.14 11.42
N LEU A 13 21.10 -29.62 10.18
CA LEU A 13 22.23 -29.72 9.26
C LEU A 13 22.03 -28.67 8.16
N LEU A 14 23.14 -28.07 7.78
CA LEU A 14 23.29 -26.88 6.96
C LEU A 14 22.45 -26.93 5.69
N PHE A 15 21.64 -25.90 5.46
CA PHE A 15 21.42 -25.19 4.19
C PHE A 15 20.37 -24.13 4.53
N GLN A 16 20.75 -22.86 4.53
CA GLN A 16 19.85 -21.73 4.80
C GLN A 16 18.80 -21.63 3.70
N ARG A 17 17.78 -22.50 3.75
CA ARG A 17 16.50 -22.27 3.09
C ARG A 17 15.81 -21.17 3.89
N LEU A 18 15.83 -19.98 3.31
CA LEU A 18 14.97 -18.86 3.68
C LEU A 18 13.55 -19.39 3.92
N ARG A 19 13.17 -19.50 5.19
CA ARG A 19 11.76 -19.63 5.59
C ARG A 19 11.12 -18.29 5.27
N TRP A 20 10.70 -18.11 4.01
CA TRP A 20 9.70 -17.12 3.66
C TRP A 20 8.41 -17.51 4.37
N CYS A 21 8.18 -16.96 5.56
CA CYS A 21 6.81 -16.78 6.01
C CYS A 21 6.13 -15.88 4.98
N ASN A 22 5.05 -16.38 4.37
CA ASN A 22 4.12 -15.63 3.50
C ASN A 22 3.42 -14.52 4.29
N HIS A 23 4.17 -13.53 4.77
CA HIS A 23 3.68 -12.40 5.54
C HIS A 23 3.23 -11.31 4.57
N CYS A 24 1.98 -11.43 4.10
CA CYS A 24 1.13 -10.43 3.44
C CYS A 24 1.88 -9.24 2.78
N THR A 25 2.51 -9.46 1.63
CA THR A 25 2.94 -8.37 0.74
C THR A 25 1.70 -7.73 0.12
N LYS A 26 1.13 -6.70 0.76
CA LYS A 26 0.07 -5.88 0.13
C LYS A 26 0.60 -5.38 -1.21
N PHE A 27 -0.07 -5.72 -2.30
CA PHE A 27 0.22 -5.17 -3.62
C PHE A 27 -0.13 -3.67 -3.62
N ARG A 28 0.85 -2.83 -3.96
CA ARG A 28 0.77 -1.36 -3.89
C ARG A 28 1.28 -0.75 -5.19
N PRO A 29 0.50 -0.77 -6.28
CA PRO A 29 0.89 -0.14 -7.53
C PRO A 29 1.09 1.36 -7.32
N THR A 30 2.25 1.86 -7.77
CA THR A 30 2.50 3.29 -7.90
C THR A 30 1.94 3.75 -9.23
N LEU A 31 0.94 4.65 -9.18
CA LEU A 31 0.35 5.23 -10.39
C LEU A 31 1.24 6.29 -11.02
N VAL A 32 1.90 7.11 -10.19
CA VAL A 32 2.81 8.16 -10.67
C VAL A 32 3.93 8.42 -9.68
N ARG A 33 5.09 8.78 -10.21
CA ARG A 33 6.17 9.42 -9.45
C ARG A 33 6.24 10.89 -9.89
N ILE A 34 6.17 11.79 -8.92
CA ILE A 34 6.30 13.23 -9.07
C ILE A 34 7.55 13.70 -8.29
N SER A 35 7.88 14.98 -8.30
CA SER A 35 9.20 15.42 -7.84
C SER A 35 9.41 15.22 -6.34
N LYS A 36 8.40 15.46 -5.51
CA LYS A 36 8.49 15.37 -4.03
C LYS A 36 7.90 14.09 -3.46
N SER A 37 7.15 13.34 -4.26
CA SER A 37 6.40 12.18 -3.78
C SER A 37 6.04 11.19 -4.89
N ARG A 38 5.40 10.10 -4.49
CA ARG A 38 4.71 9.19 -5.39
C ARG A 38 3.29 8.94 -4.89
N ILE A 39 2.40 8.65 -5.83
CA ILE A 39 1.01 8.33 -5.55
C ILE A 39 0.79 6.85 -5.82
N ASP A 40 0.26 6.18 -4.81
CA ASP A 40 -0.08 4.76 -4.87
C ASP A 40 -1.57 4.54 -4.58
N VAL A 41 -2.10 3.43 -5.08
CA VAL A 41 -3.40 2.91 -4.68
C VAL A 41 -3.18 1.50 -4.16
N TYR A 42 -3.74 1.18 -2.99
CA TYR A 42 -3.49 -0.10 -2.33
C TYR A 42 -4.65 -1.07 -2.62
N ALA A 43 -4.31 -2.35 -2.79
CA ALA A 43 -5.29 -3.43 -2.85
C ALA A 43 -5.66 -3.91 -1.44
N ASN A 44 -6.86 -4.48 -1.29
CA ASN A 44 -7.43 -4.89 0.00
C ASN A 44 -7.35 -3.76 1.05
N ASP A 45 -7.79 -2.58 0.65
CA ASP A 45 -7.94 -1.41 1.50
C ASP A 45 -9.41 -1.12 1.81
N HIS A 46 -9.65 -0.31 2.84
CA HIS A 46 -10.98 -0.07 3.37
C HIS A 46 -11.56 1.26 2.89
N HIS A 47 -12.88 1.39 3.03
CA HIS A 47 -13.61 2.61 2.73
C HIS A 47 -13.23 3.73 3.74
N PRO A 48 -13.32 5.02 3.36
CA PRO A 48 -13.70 5.52 2.03
C PRO A 48 -12.61 5.31 0.97
N PRO A 49 -12.94 5.34 -0.33
CA PRO A 49 -11.96 5.28 -1.40
C PRO A 49 -10.89 6.37 -1.25
N HIS A 50 -9.63 5.96 -1.19
CA HIS A 50 -8.51 6.84 -0.92
C HIS A 50 -7.25 6.41 -1.70
N PHE A 51 -6.33 7.35 -1.90
CA PHE A 51 -5.00 7.08 -2.43
C PHE A 51 -3.95 7.45 -1.39
N HIS A 52 -2.73 6.94 -1.58
CA HIS A 52 -1.62 7.18 -0.68
C HIS A 52 -0.57 8.07 -1.33
N ILE A 53 -0.13 9.08 -0.60
CA ILE A 53 1.06 9.86 -0.91
C ILE A 53 2.21 9.27 -0.12
N ARG A 54 3.33 8.97 -0.78
CA ARG A 54 4.61 8.74 -0.10
C ARG A 54 5.60 9.81 -0.51
N ALA A 55 5.99 10.66 0.44
CA ALA A 55 6.99 11.68 0.19
C ALA A 55 8.41 11.10 0.20
N ASN A 56 9.36 11.87 -0.33
CA ASN A 56 10.77 11.44 -0.44
C ASN A 56 11.46 11.30 0.92
N ASP A 57 10.97 11.98 1.96
CA ASP A 57 11.45 11.84 3.35
C ASP A 57 10.93 10.56 4.04
N GLY A 58 10.12 9.76 3.35
CA GLY A 58 9.55 8.51 3.86
C GLY A 58 8.20 8.67 4.56
N SER A 59 7.75 9.91 4.80
CA SER A 59 6.43 10.19 5.37
C SER A 59 5.30 9.77 4.42
N LYS A 60 4.12 9.53 4.98
CA LYS A 60 2.97 8.97 4.25
C LYS A 60 1.66 9.56 4.73
N ALA A 61 0.78 9.83 3.79
CA ALA A 61 -0.59 10.25 4.05
C ALA A 61 -1.58 9.49 3.15
N ALA A 62 -2.76 9.22 3.66
CA ALA A 62 -3.92 8.75 2.91
C ALA A 62 -4.85 9.93 2.65
N VAL A 63 -5.32 10.05 1.41
CA VAL A 63 -6.17 11.15 0.95
C VAL A 63 -7.43 10.58 0.33
N ALA A 64 -8.59 11.04 0.82
CA ALA A 64 -9.88 10.66 0.27
C ALA A 64 -10.03 11.16 -1.17
N ILE A 65 -10.43 10.29 -2.09
CA ILE A 65 -10.51 10.65 -3.53
C ILE A 65 -11.63 11.67 -3.79
N ARG A 66 -12.73 11.62 -3.01
CA ARG A 66 -13.92 12.44 -3.23
C ARG A 66 -13.64 13.94 -3.10
N ASP A 67 -13.05 14.34 -1.97
CA ASP A 67 -12.89 15.73 -1.54
C ASP A 67 -11.43 16.13 -1.30
N LEU A 68 -10.49 15.23 -1.63
CA LEU A 68 -9.04 15.43 -1.48
C LEU A 68 -8.59 15.79 -0.06
N LYS A 69 -9.37 15.40 0.95
CA LYS A 69 -9.00 15.59 2.35
C LYS A 69 -8.04 14.50 2.80
N VAL A 70 -7.01 14.90 3.54
CA VAL A 70 -6.17 13.95 4.28
C VAL A 70 -7.03 13.28 5.34
N ILE A 71 -7.05 11.95 5.35
CA ILE A 71 -7.82 11.14 6.30
C ILE A 71 -6.94 10.36 7.27
N ALA A 72 -5.67 10.18 6.96
CA ALA A 72 -4.69 9.58 7.86
C ALA A 72 -3.26 9.98 7.48
N GLY A 73 -2.38 10.04 8.48
CA GLY A 73 -0.96 10.36 8.30
C GLY A 73 -0.71 11.82 7.95
N GLU A 74 0.56 12.12 7.68
CA GLU A 74 1.06 13.46 7.39
C GLU A 74 2.24 13.35 6.43
N VAL A 75 2.39 14.36 5.58
CA VAL A 75 3.54 14.55 4.68
C VAL A 75 3.91 16.03 4.63
N PRO A 76 5.14 16.39 4.24
CA PRO A 76 5.53 17.78 4.04
C PRO A 76 4.55 18.53 3.14
N ARG A 77 4.26 19.78 3.49
CA ARG A 77 3.30 20.64 2.76
C ARG A 77 3.57 20.70 1.26
N ALA A 78 4.85 20.73 0.85
CA ALA A 78 5.22 20.75 -0.57
C ALA A 78 4.83 19.45 -1.29
N ALA A 79 5.04 18.29 -0.65
CA ALA A 79 4.65 16.99 -1.20
C ALA A 79 3.13 16.85 -1.27
N LEU A 80 2.40 17.30 -0.23
CA LEU A 80 0.94 17.32 -0.25
C LEU A 80 0.42 18.19 -1.40
N SER A 81 0.89 19.43 -1.50
CA SER A 81 0.43 20.37 -2.52
C SER A 81 0.66 19.87 -3.94
N GLU A 82 1.83 19.28 -4.22
CA GLU A 82 2.16 18.72 -5.54
C GLU A 82 1.26 17.52 -5.86
N ALA A 83 1.08 16.61 -4.90
CA ALA A 83 0.23 15.43 -5.08
C ALA A 83 -1.25 15.81 -5.28
N LEU A 84 -1.77 16.78 -4.52
CA LEU A 84 -3.15 17.26 -4.68
C LEU A 84 -3.36 17.93 -6.04
N ALA A 85 -2.41 18.75 -6.50
CA ALA A 85 -2.48 19.38 -7.82
C ALA A 85 -2.49 18.35 -8.96
N TRP A 86 -1.74 17.25 -8.81
CA TRP A 86 -1.78 16.15 -9.77
C TRP A 86 -3.10 15.36 -9.71
N ALA A 87 -3.63 15.13 -8.50
CA ALA A 87 -4.80 14.30 -8.23
C ALA A 87 -6.13 14.96 -8.63
N GLU A 88 -6.27 16.28 -8.45
CA GLU A 88 -7.51 17.03 -8.70
C GLU A 88 -8.12 16.75 -10.10
N PRO A 89 -7.39 16.93 -11.22
CA PRO A 89 -7.93 16.60 -12.55
C PRO A 89 -7.97 15.09 -12.85
N ARG A 90 -7.43 14.24 -11.97
CA ARG A 90 -7.29 12.77 -12.17
C ARG A 90 -8.10 11.95 -11.19
N ARG A 91 -9.04 12.56 -10.46
CA ARG A 91 -9.98 11.85 -9.57
C ARG A 91 -10.69 10.67 -10.24
N PRO A 92 -11.16 10.75 -11.50
CA PRO A 92 -11.78 9.60 -12.17
C PRO A 92 -10.83 8.40 -12.34
N LEU A 93 -9.56 8.66 -12.67
CA LEU A 93 -8.53 7.61 -12.78
C LEU A 93 -8.28 6.96 -11.42
N LEU A 94 -8.07 7.76 -10.37
CA LEU A 94 -7.85 7.27 -9.01
C LEU A 94 -9.01 6.41 -8.53
N LEU A 95 -10.26 6.86 -8.76
CA LEU A 95 -11.44 6.13 -8.36
C LEU A 95 -11.59 4.82 -9.12
N LYS A 96 -11.31 4.81 -10.43
CA LYS A 96 -11.33 3.60 -11.25
C LYS A 96 -10.30 2.58 -10.75
N THR A 97 -9.05 3.00 -10.57
CA THR A 97 -7.99 2.11 -10.05
C THR A 97 -8.33 1.59 -8.66
N TRP A 98 -8.85 2.44 -7.77
CA TRP A 98 -9.25 2.00 -6.44
C TRP A 98 -10.34 0.93 -6.51
N LYS A 99 -11.36 1.12 -7.36
CA LYS A 99 -12.41 0.11 -7.56
C LYS A 99 -11.83 -1.20 -8.10
N GLU A 100 -11.00 -1.15 -9.14
CA GLU A 100 -10.39 -2.35 -9.73
C GLU A 100 -9.54 -3.16 -8.74
N LEU A 101 -8.92 -2.50 -7.75
CA LEU A 101 -8.08 -3.14 -6.73
C LEU A 101 -8.85 -3.58 -5.47
N ASN A 102 -10.09 -3.13 -5.29
CA ASN A 102 -10.88 -3.32 -4.06
C ASN A 102 -12.33 -3.77 -4.33
N SER A 103 -12.64 -4.21 -5.55
CA SER A 103 -13.92 -4.79 -5.96
C SER A 103 -14.01 -6.29 -5.67
#